data_AF-A0A1H1UA34-F1
#
_entry.id   AF-A0A1H1UA34-F1
#
_cell.length_a   1.000
_cell.length_b   1.000
_cell.length_c   1.000
_cell.angle_alpha   90.00
_cell.angle_beta   90.00
_cell.angle_gamma   90.00
#
_symmetry.space_group_name_H-M   'P 1'
#
loop_
_entity.id
_entity.type
_entity.pdbx_description
1 polymer ?
#
loop_
_entity_poly.entity_id
_entity_poly.type
_entity_poly.pdbx_seq_one_letter_code
_entity_poly.pdbx_strand_id
1 'polypeptide(L)'
;MVYYRGPTAEVTNEHFVHYSADGQDAFAIAEISDVTTEALDGPWWRLWRRSRGFRLRAWHRGMVVVIYEHPDPRVFNMVCRALRRALENHPGNHY
;
A
#
# COMPACT_ATOMS: atom_id res chain seq x y z
N MET A 1 -9.19 -9.18 -11.55
CA MET A 1 -7.90 -9.91 -11.41
C MET A 1 -7.30 -9.59 -10.05
N VAL A 2 -6.67 -10.58 -9.39
CA VAL A 2 -6.01 -10.41 -8.09
C VAL A 2 -4.49 -10.35 -8.31
N TYR A 3 -3.84 -9.29 -7.84
CA TYR A 3 -2.39 -9.08 -7.98
C TYR A 3 -1.62 -9.50 -6.73
N TYR A 4 -2.25 -9.40 -5.56
CA TYR A 4 -1.69 -9.85 -4.28
C TYR A 4 -2.84 -10.21 -3.34
N ARG A 5 -2.65 -11.25 -2.54
CA ARG A 5 -3.56 -11.62 -1.46
C ARG A 5 -2.72 -12.16 -0.31
N GLY A 6 -2.86 -11.54 0.84
CA GLY A 6 -2.14 -11.91 2.05
C GLY A 6 -2.93 -11.58 3.31
N PRO A 7 -2.40 -11.95 4.48
CA PRO A 7 -3.09 -11.78 5.76
C PRO A 7 -3.30 -10.31 6.15
N THR A 8 -2.48 -9.40 5.63
CA THR A 8 -2.50 -7.97 5.98
C THR A 8 -3.03 -7.09 4.86
N ALA A 9 -3.11 -7.59 3.62
CA ALA A 9 -3.60 -6.82 2.49
C ALA A 9 -4.09 -7.69 1.34
N GLU A 10 -5.05 -7.17 0.58
CA GLU A 10 -5.49 -7.71 -0.69
C GLU A 10 -5.42 -6.62 -1.76
N VAL A 11 -4.82 -6.93 -2.91
CA VAL A 11 -4.71 -6.00 -4.03
C VAL A 11 -5.33 -6.64 -5.25
N THR A 12 -6.41 -6.03 -5.72
CA THR A 12 -7.14 -6.43 -6.92
C THR A 12 -7.10 -5.30 -7.95
N ASN A 13 -7.73 -5.53 -9.10
CA ASN A 13 -7.84 -4.50 -10.14
C ASN A 13 -8.80 -3.35 -9.78
N GLU A 14 -9.68 -3.58 -8.80
CA GLU A 14 -10.75 -2.64 -8.44
C GLU A 14 -10.53 -2.05 -7.04
N HIS A 15 -10.00 -2.84 -6.12
CA HIS A 15 -9.85 -2.47 -4.72
C HIS A 15 -8.47 -2.84 -4.18
N PHE A 16 -7.98 -1.96 -3.32
CA PHE A 16 -6.91 -2.20 -2.37
C PHE A 16 -7.53 -2.33 -0.98
N VAL A 17 -7.34 -3.46 -0.31
CA VAL A 17 -7.85 -3.70 1.04
C VAL A 17 -6.67 -3.85 1.99
N HIS A 18 -6.69 -3.09 3.07
CA HIS A 18 -5.76 -3.21 4.19
C HIS A 18 -6.48 -3.86 5.37
N TYR A 19 -5.91 -4.95 5.90
CA TYR A 19 -6.40 -5.60 7.11
C TYR A 19 -5.54 -5.17 8.30
N SER A 20 -6.14 -4.41 9.21
CA SER A 20 -5.55 -3.98 10.48
C SER A 20 -6.26 -4.64 11.66
N ALA A 21 -5.65 -4.57 12.85
CA ALA A 21 -6.27 -5.07 14.08
C ALA A 21 -7.60 -4.37 14.39
N ASP A 22 -7.75 -3.11 13.97
CA ASP A 22 -8.92 -2.27 14.23
C ASP A 22 -10.02 -2.40 13.16
N GLY A 23 -9.77 -3.15 12.08
CA GLY A 23 -10.74 -3.32 10.99
C GLY A 23 -10.08 -3.51 9.63
N GLN A 24 -10.90 -3.40 8.58
CA GLN A 24 -10.43 -3.41 7.19
C GLN A 24 -10.76 -2.07 6.53
N ASP A 25 -9.76 -1.49 5.87
CA ASP A 25 -9.94 -0.30 5.04
C ASP A 25 -9.86 -0.69 3.58
N ALA A 26 -10.90 -0.39 2.82
CA ALA A 26 -10.97 -0.66 1.39
C ALA A 26 -10.92 0.66 0.60
N PHE A 27 -9.99 0.73 -0.35
CA PHE A 27 -9.77 1.88 -1.21
C PHE A 27 -9.97 1.45 -2.67
N ALA A 28 -10.79 2.18 -3.42
CA ALA A 28 -10.97 1.90 -4.84
C ALA A 28 -9.73 2.31 -5.62
N ILE A 29 -9.20 1.42 -6.48
CA ILE A 29 -8.00 1.70 -7.30
C ILE A 29 -8.20 2.93 -8.17
N ALA A 30 -9.43 3.19 -8.64
CA ALA A 30 -9.79 4.37 -9.41
C ALA A 30 -9.69 5.70 -8.64
N GLU A 31 -9.78 5.64 -7.30
CA GLU A 31 -9.75 6.81 -6.41
C GLU A 31 -8.36 7.06 -5.82
N ILE A 32 -7.40 6.16 -6.08
CA ILE A 32 -6.02 6.23 -5.57
C ILE A 32 -5.13 6.87 -6.62
N SER A 33 -4.42 7.94 -6.25
CA SER A 33 -3.40 8.57 -7.08
C SER A 33 -2.19 9.00 -6.26
N ASP A 34 -1.11 9.39 -6.95
CA ASP A 34 0.14 9.91 -6.34
C ASP A 34 0.63 9.09 -5.13
N VAL A 35 1.03 7.85 -5.42
CA VAL A 35 1.47 6.89 -4.40
C VAL A 35 2.93 7.12 -4.03
N THR A 36 3.18 7.39 -2.76
CA THR A 36 4.52 7.62 -2.21
C THR A 36 4.82 6.64 -1.06
N THR A 37 6.04 6.08 -1.07
CA THR A 37 6.53 5.19 -0.01
C THR A 37 7.38 5.97 1.00
N GLU A 38 7.03 5.90 2.27
CA GLU A 38 7.79 6.51 3.37
C GLU A 38 8.42 5.41 4.23
N ALA A 39 9.75 5.43 4.36
CA ALA A 39 10.45 4.62 5.34
C ALA A 39 10.54 5.42 6.64
N LEU A 40 9.98 4.90 7.74
CA LEU A 40 10.10 5.55 9.04
C LEU A 40 11.48 5.26 9.65
N ASP A 41 12.48 5.93 9.13
CA ASP A 41 13.87 6.12 9.60
C ASP A 41 14.67 4.97 10.23
N GLY A 42 15.75 4.62 9.52
CA GLY A 42 16.97 3.97 10.02
C GLY A 42 17.62 3.08 8.96
N PRO A 43 18.97 2.98 8.90
CA PRO A 43 19.62 1.95 8.09
C PRO A 43 19.05 0.58 8.45
N TRP A 44 18.72 -0.24 7.46
CA TRP A 44 18.01 -1.52 7.61
C TRP A 44 18.58 -2.46 8.69
N TRP A 45 19.89 -2.38 8.99
CA TRP A 45 20.56 -3.16 10.04
C TRP A 45 20.35 -2.62 11.47
N ARG A 46 20.00 -1.34 11.64
CA ARG A 46 19.84 -0.64 12.92
C ARG A 46 18.40 -0.69 13.46
N LEU A 47 17.44 -1.08 12.61
CA LEU A 47 16.01 -1.10 12.90
C LEU A 47 15.49 -2.42 13.51
N TRP A 48 16.30 -3.48 13.59
CA TRP A 48 15.91 -4.74 14.26
C TRP A 48 15.56 -4.60 15.75
N ARG A 49 15.89 -3.47 16.40
CA ARG A 49 15.58 -3.23 17.82
C ARG A 49 14.48 -2.19 18.10
N ARG A 50 13.99 -1.45 17.10
CA ARG A 50 13.02 -0.37 17.32
C ARG A 50 12.22 -0.14 16.04
N SER A 51 11.34 -1.07 15.73
CA SER A 51 10.49 -1.11 14.55
C SER A 51 9.77 0.22 14.32
N ARG A 52 10.22 0.97 13.32
CA ARG A 52 9.44 2.03 12.69
C ARG A 52 9.24 1.55 11.25
N GLY A 53 8.03 1.08 10.96
CA GLY A 53 7.71 0.32 9.74
C GLY A 53 7.75 1.16 8.46
N PHE A 54 7.40 0.53 7.35
CA PHE A 54 7.22 1.19 6.07
C PHE A 54 5.77 1.61 5.92
N ARG A 55 5.53 2.83 5.42
CA ARG A 55 4.20 3.36 5.16
C ARG A 55 4.02 3.70 3.70
N LEU A 56 2.80 3.51 3.23
CA LEU A 56 2.38 3.87 1.90
C LEU A 56 1.29 4.94 1.99
N ARG A 57 1.58 6.08 1.38
CA ARG A 57 0.66 7.21 1.29
C ARG A 57 0.15 7.32 -0.13
N ALA A 58 -1.11 7.67 -0.24
CA ALA A 58 -1.73 7.97 -1.51
C ALA A 58 -2.73 9.11 -1.36
N TRP A 59 -2.97 9.80 -2.46
CA TRP A 59 -4.11 10.66 -2.59
C TRP A 59 -5.36 9.81 -2.78
N HIS A 60 -6.36 10.07 -1.94
CA HIS A 60 -7.66 9.42 -1.98
C HIS A 60 -8.74 10.47 -1.75
N ARG A 61 -9.66 10.62 -2.70
CA ARG A 61 -10.76 11.62 -2.65
C ARG A 61 -10.29 13.04 -2.33
N GLY A 62 -9.14 13.44 -2.85
CA GLY A 62 -8.56 14.78 -2.64
C GLY A 62 -7.82 14.97 -1.31
N MET A 63 -7.61 13.91 -0.53
CA MET A 63 -6.85 13.94 0.72
C MET A 63 -5.69 12.93 0.68
N VAL A 64 -4.53 13.32 1.23
CA VAL A 64 -3.39 12.40 1.37
C VAL A 64 -3.62 11.54 2.62
N VAL A 65 -3.78 10.24 2.42
CA VAL A 65 -4.02 9.26 3.49
C VAL A 65 -2.96 8.15 3.47
N VAL A 66 -2.70 7.57 4.64
CA VAL A 66 -1.89 6.34 4.74
C VAL A 66 -2.81 5.17 4.43
N ILE A 67 -2.57 4.47 3.32
CA ILE A 67 -3.41 3.34 2.90
C ILE A 67 -2.83 1.99 3.34
N TYR A 68 -1.53 1.93 3.65
CA TYR A 68 -0.89 0.70 4.09
C TYR A 68 0.32 0.96 4.97
N GLU A 69 0.53 0.12 5.99
CA GLU A 69 1.77 0.09 6.74
C GLU A 69 2.20 -1.35 7.06
N HIS A 70 3.51 -1.61 7.01
CA HIS A 70 4.03 -2.91 7.39
C HIS A 70 5.48 -2.84 7.90
N PRO A 71 5.84 -3.54 8.99
CA PRO A 71 7.21 -3.55 9.50
C PRO A 71 8.17 -4.40 8.65
N ASP A 72 7.69 -5.44 7.97
CA ASP A 72 8.50 -6.27 7.08
C ASP A 72 8.66 -5.61 5.69
N PRO A 73 9.89 -5.25 5.26
CA PRO A 73 10.14 -4.66 3.95
C PRO A 73 9.81 -5.58 2.78
N ARG A 74 9.86 -6.91 2.97
CA ARG A 74 9.56 -7.87 1.90
C ARG A 74 8.07 -7.86 1.58
N VAL A 75 7.23 -7.95 2.61
CA VAL A 75 5.78 -7.86 2.48
C VAL A 75 5.41 -6.49 1.91
N PHE A 76 6.01 -5.41 2.44
CA PHE A 76 5.79 -4.06 1.94
C PHE A 76 6.08 -3.93 0.43
N ASN A 77 7.25 -4.38 -0.01
CA ASN A 77 7.63 -4.30 -1.42
C ASN A 77 6.72 -5.13 -2.33
N MET A 78 6.26 -6.30 -1.89
CA MET A 78 5.29 -7.09 -2.65
C MET A 78 3.98 -6.34 -2.84
N VAL A 79 3.45 -5.73 -1.77
CA VAL A 79 2.22 -4.95 -1.80
C VAL A 79 2.37 -3.71 -2.69
N CYS A 80 3.46 -2.96 -2.56
CA CYS A 80 3.77 -1.82 -3.43
C CYS A 80 3.77 -2.21 -4.91
N ARG A 81 4.43 -3.33 -5.25
CA ARG A 81 4.53 -3.81 -6.62
C ARG A 81 3.16 -4.25 -7.16
N ALA A 82 2.35 -4.91 -6.34
CA ALA A 82 1.01 -5.31 -6.71
C ALA A 82 0.09 -4.11 -6.91
N LEU A 83 0.13 -3.12 -6.01
CA LEU A 83 -0.65 -1.89 -6.11
C LEU A 83 -0.28 -1.10 -7.36
N ARG A 84 1.02 -0.94 -7.61
CA ARG A 84 1.49 -0.27 -8.82
C ARG A 84 0.98 -0.96 -10.09
N ARG A 85 1.03 -2.30 -10.14
CA ARG A 85 0.45 -3.06 -11.26
C ARG A 85 -1.06 -2.88 -11.38
N ALA A 86 -1.79 -2.80 -10.28
CA ALA A 86 -3.22 -2.55 -10.31
C ALA A 86 -3.54 -1.18 -10.91
N LEU A 87 -2.80 -0.14 -10.51
CA LEU A 87 -2.91 1.23 -11.04
C LEU A 87 -2.53 1.31 -12.53
N GLU A 88 -1.44 0.65 -12.93
CA GLU A 88 -0.98 0.60 -14.33
C GLU A 88 -1.99 -0.10 -15.26
N ASN A 89 -2.70 -1.11 -14.76
CA ASN A 89 -3.73 -1.83 -15.53
C ASN A 89 -5.13 -1.24 -15.37
N HIS A 90 -5.29 -0.16 -14.59
CA HIS A 90 -6.59 0.47 -14.40
C HIS A 90 -6.90 1.40 -15.60
N PRO A 91 -8.03 1.19 -16.30
CA PRO A 91 -8.34 1.91 -17.55
C PRO A 91 -8.55 3.41 -17.37
N GLY A 92 -8.75 3.89 -16.14
CA GLY A 92 -8.90 5.32 -15.82
C GLY A 92 -7.62 6.17 -15.86
N ASN A 93 -6.43 5.57 -16.10
CA ASN A 93 -5.15 6.30 -16.11
C ASN A 93 -4.73 6.82 -17.51
N HIS A 94 -5.66 6.84 -18.46
CA HIS A 94 -5.51 7.46 -19.78
C HIS A 94 -6.33 8.76 -19.83
N TYR A 95 -5.79 9.86 -19.28
CA TYR A 95 -6.23 11.19 -19.68
C TYR A 95 -5.09 12.21 -19.56
#